data_AF-R7NGU7-F1
#
_entry.id   AF-R7NGU7-F1
#
_cell.length_a   1.000
_cell.length_b   1.000
_cell.length_c   1.000
_cell.angle_alpha   90.00
_cell.angle_beta   90.00
_cell.angle_gamma   90.00
#
_symmetry.space_group_name_H-M   'P 1'
#
loop_
_entity.id
_entity.type
_entity.pdbx_description
1 polymer ?
#
loop_
_entity_poly.entity_id
_entity_poly.type
_entity_poly.pdbx_seq_one_letter_code
_entity_poly.pdbx_strand_id
1 'polypeptide(L)'
;MEYYNLDMILCVGIIFRRWANNVLKEYMIKGYTINEKRLESLEKTVKLIEIANRIDERLENSDAKEILKVIGTYSRALDLLDNYDHKVLSKPKGNSSNNKIKYEDCLHIINELKFNSESKLFALERNKGLEGIIGNIYQTFDGRYVYESIEEKAANFLYMIVKKHVFIDGNKRIAATLFIYFLNFYHILYKDNKQVIDNNTLVALTLLIAELNPKEKENIIELVMNFLN
;
A
#
# COMPACT_ATOMS: atom_id res chain seq x y z
N MET A 1 -18.76 27.99 -11.30
CA MET A 1 -20.16 27.67 -11.68
C MET A 1 -20.10 26.50 -12.63
N GLU A 2 -20.62 25.34 -12.25
CA GLU A 2 -20.68 24.17 -13.14
C GLU A 2 -21.82 24.36 -14.15
N TYR A 3 -21.47 24.53 -15.42
CA TYR A 3 -22.43 24.60 -16.51
C TYR A 3 -22.75 23.17 -16.97
N TYR A 4 -23.79 22.56 -16.40
CA TYR A 4 -24.42 21.42 -17.06
C TYR A 4 -25.39 21.96 -18.11
N ASN A 5 -24.97 21.97 -19.37
CA ASN A 5 -25.89 22.27 -20.46
C ASN A 5 -26.85 21.07 -20.68
N LEU A 6 -28.04 21.33 -21.23
CA LEU A 6 -29.07 20.31 -21.46
C LEU A 6 -28.58 19.16 -22.37
N ASP A 7 -27.74 19.46 -23.35
CA ASP A 7 -27.17 18.47 -24.27
C ASP A 7 -26.21 17.50 -23.58
N MET A 8 -25.47 17.97 -22.57
CA MET A 8 -24.59 17.14 -21.75
C MET A 8 -25.40 16.17 -20.88
N ILE A 9 -26.48 16.65 -20.26
CA ILE A 9 -27.40 15.80 -19.47
C ILE A 9 -28.07 14.75 -20.37
N LEU A 10 -28.50 15.15 -21.56
CA LEU A 10 -29.08 14.23 -22.55
C LEU A 10 -28.05 13.19 -23.04
N CYS A 11 -26.79 13.59 -23.28
CA CYS A 11 -25.73 12.68 -23.67
C CYS A 11 -25.43 11.62 -22.60
N VAL A 12 -25.30 12.01 -21.34
CA VAL A 12 -25.08 11.08 -20.22
C VAL A 12 -26.26 10.11 -20.10
N GLY A 13 -27.50 10.60 -20.23
CA GLY A 13 -28.71 9.77 -20.22
C GLY A 13 -28.76 8.74 -21.36
N ILE A 14 -28.34 9.13 -22.57
CA ILE A 14 -28.26 8.21 -23.73
C ILE A 14 -27.17 7.15 -23.51
N ILE A 15 -26.00 7.54 -23.01
CA ILE A 15 -24.89 6.63 -22.71
C ILE A 15 -25.31 5.63 -21.62
N PHE A 16 -25.95 6.11 -20.55
CA PHE A 16 -26.48 5.26 -19.48
C PHE A 16 -27.53 4.28 -20.00
N ARG A 17 -28.48 4.73 -20.83
CA ARG A 17 -29.51 3.86 -21.41
C ARG A 17 -28.89 2.78 -22.31
N ARG A 18 -27.86 3.10 -23.09
CA ARG A 18 -27.12 2.12 -23.91
C ARG A 18 -26.38 1.10 -23.05
N TRP A 19 -25.69 1.56 -22.01
CA TRP A 19 -25.00 0.68 -21.06
C TRP A 19 -25.99 -0.24 -20.32
N ALA A 20 -27.08 0.32 -19.78
CA ALA A 20 -28.11 -0.43 -19.06
C ALA A 20 -28.78 -1.50 -19.95
N ASN A 21 -29.10 -1.15 -21.21
CA ASN A 21 -29.66 -2.12 -22.16
C ASN A 21 -28.68 -3.25 -22.49
N ASN A 22 -27.38 -2.95 -22.61
CA ASN A 22 -26.38 -3.98 -22.86
C ASN A 22 -26.26 -4.94 -21.66
N VAL A 23 -26.19 -4.39 -20.44
CA VAL A 23 -26.13 -5.18 -19.19
C VAL A 23 -27.38 -6.06 -19.02
N LEU A 24 -28.57 -5.50 -19.23
CA LEU A 24 -29.83 -6.25 -19.17
C LEU A 24 -29.90 -7.35 -20.22
N LYS A 25 -29.48 -7.06 -21.46
CA LYS A 25 -29.43 -8.05 -22.54
C LYS A 25 -28.43 -9.16 -22.21
N GLU A 26 -27.28 -8.83 -21.62
CA GLU A 26 -26.29 -9.80 -21.19
C GLU A 26 -26.83 -10.71 -20.07
N TYR A 27 -27.58 -10.17 -19.12
CA TYR A 27 -28.27 -10.96 -18.08
C TYR A 27 -29.40 -11.83 -18.63
N MET A 28 -30.16 -11.34 -19.61
CA MET A 28 -31.21 -12.14 -20.26
C MET A 28 -30.65 -13.28 -21.10
N ILE A 29 -29.50 -13.10 -21.76
CA ILE A 29 -28.86 -14.13 -22.57
C ILE A 29 -28.16 -15.17 -21.69
N LYS A 30 -27.42 -14.72 -20.66
CA LYS A 30 -26.68 -15.63 -19.77
C LYS A 30 -27.61 -16.31 -18.76
N GLY A 31 -28.70 -15.67 -18.35
CA GLY A 31 -29.69 -16.23 -17.41
C GLY A 31 -29.26 -16.24 -15.93
N TYR A 32 -28.07 -15.73 -15.61
CA TYR A 32 -27.55 -15.61 -14.25
C TYR A 32 -26.62 -14.39 -14.12
N THR A 33 -26.44 -13.91 -12.89
CA THR A 33 -25.51 -12.82 -12.57
C THR A 33 -24.30 -13.39 -11.82
N ILE A 34 -23.09 -13.25 -12.36
CA ILE A 34 -21.86 -13.62 -11.65
C ILE A 34 -21.48 -12.45 -10.74
N ASN A 35 -21.37 -12.72 -9.45
CA ASN A 35 -20.69 -11.82 -8.53
C ASN A 35 -19.22 -12.23 -8.50
N GLU A 36 -18.39 -11.57 -9.30
CA GLU A 36 -16.97 -11.92 -9.47
C GLU A 36 -16.24 -11.97 -8.13
N LYS A 37 -16.51 -11.03 -7.21
CA LYS A 37 -15.92 -11.05 -5.85
C LYS A 37 -16.33 -12.28 -5.05
N ARG A 38 -17.59 -12.71 -5.17
CA ARG A 38 -18.09 -13.92 -4.51
C ARG A 38 -17.50 -15.17 -5.15
N LEU A 39 -17.37 -15.19 -6.48
CA LEU A 39 -16.78 -16.30 -7.22
C LEU A 39 -15.30 -16.48 -6.84
N GLU A 40 -14.53 -15.40 -6.78
CA GLU A 40 -13.13 -15.42 -6.36
C GLU A 40 -12.98 -15.93 -4.91
N SER A 41 -13.86 -15.46 -4.00
CA SER A 41 -13.87 -15.96 -2.61
C SER A 41 -14.22 -17.45 -2.51
N LEU A 42 -15.09 -17.95 -3.40
CA LEU A 42 -15.46 -19.36 -3.47
C LEU A 42 -14.34 -20.19 -4.07
N GLU A 43 -13.65 -19.71 -5.10
CA GLU A 43 -12.47 -20.38 -5.68
C GLU A 43 -11.35 -20.53 -4.65
N LYS A 44 -11.05 -19.47 -3.87
CA LYS A 44 -10.09 -19.53 -2.76
C LYS A 44 -10.51 -20.57 -1.71
N THR A 45 -11.79 -20.61 -1.34
CA THR A 45 -12.34 -21.60 -0.40
C THR A 45 -12.23 -23.02 -0.95
N VAL A 46 -12.51 -23.23 -2.23
CA VAL A 46 -12.40 -24.53 -2.91
C VAL A 46 -10.94 -24.99 -2.96
N LYS A 47 -9.98 -24.10 -3.28
CA LYS A 47 -8.55 -24.42 -3.23
C LYS A 47 -8.11 -24.82 -1.82
N LEU A 48 -8.61 -24.15 -0.78
CA LEU A 48 -8.33 -24.50 0.61
C LEU A 48 -8.92 -25.88 0.99
N ILE A 49 -10.12 -26.21 0.53
CA ILE A 49 -10.73 -27.54 0.70
C ILE A 49 -9.92 -28.60 -0.04
N GLU A 50 -9.43 -28.31 -1.26
CA GLU A 50 -8.60 -29.23 -2.02
C GLU A 50 -7.27 -29.49 -1.32
N ILE A 51 -6.64 -28.45 -0.77
CA ILE A 51 -5.44 -28.57 0.06
C ILE A 51 -5.75 -29.40 1.31
N ALA A 52 -6.85 -29.16 2.01
CA ALA A 52 -7.26 -29.95 3.18
C ALA A 52 -7.53 -31.43 2.84
N ASN A 53 -8.18 -31.70 1.70
CA ASN A 53 -8.43 -33.06 1.23
C ASN A 53 -7.15 -33.79 0.83
N ARG A 54 -6.12 -33.07 0.35
CA ARG A 54 -4.77 -33.63 0.11
C ARG A 54 -3.99 -33.83 1.40
N ILE A 55 -4.33 -33.09 2.46
CA ILE A 55 -3.63 -33.11 3.74
C ILE A 55 -4.08 -34.26 4.64
N ASP A 56 -5.21 -34.97 4.42
CA ASP A 56 -5.27 -36.33 4.98
C ASP A 56 -6.34 -37.36 4.54
N GLU A 57 -5.92 -38.63 4.63
CA GLU A 57 -6.75 -39.81 4.95
C GLU A 57 -6.72 -40.17 6.46
N ARG A 58 -5.99 -39.43 7.31
CA ARG A 58 -5.72 -39.74 8.74
C ARG A 58 -6.05 -38.66 9.78
N LEU A 59 -6.47 -37.45 9.42
CA LEU A 59 -6.80 -36.38 10.37
C LEU A 59 -8.28 -36.49 10.75
N GLU A 60 -8.55 -36.65 12.05
CA GLU A 60 -9.91 -36.56 12.58
C GLU A 60 -10.55 -35.21 12.15
N ASN A 61 -11.82 -35.25 11.78
CA ASN A 61 -12.55 -34.12 11.18
C ASN A 61 -12.53 -32.80 12.01
N SER A 62 -12.09 -32.82 13.27
CA SER A 62 -11.89 -31.63 14.11
C SER A 62 -10.63 -30.85 13.72
N ASP A 63 -9.53 -31.54 13.46
CA ASP A 63 -8.20 -30.95 13.35
C ASP A 63 -8.04 -30.26 11.98
N ALA A 64 -8.59 -30.87 10.94
CA ALA A 64 -8.66 -30.28 9.60
C ALA A 64 -9.46 -28.96 9.59
N LYS A 65 -10.55 -28.86 10.36
CA LYS A 65 -11.35 -27.62 10.48
C LYS A 65 -10.60 -26.52 11.22
N GLU A 66 -9.84 -26.87 12.24
CA GLU A 66 -9.04 -25.92 13.00
C GLU A 66 -7.89 -25.35 12.16
N ILE A 67 -7.19 -26.21 11.43
CA ILE A 67 -6.15 -25.80 10.47
C ILE A 67 -6.73 -24.89 9.38
N LEU A 68 -7.87 -25.24 8.80
CA LEU A 68 -8.55 -24.42 7.79
C LEU A 68 -8.93 -23.04 8.33
N LYS A 69 -9.38 -22.97 9.59
CA LYS A 69 -9.69 -21.69 10.25
C LYS A 69 -8.43 -20.83 10.39
N VAL A 70 -7.31 -21.41 10.80
CA VAL A 70 -6.03 -20.71 10.91
C VAL A 70 -5.57 -20.22 9.53
N ILE A 71 -5.54 -21.07 8.51
CA ILE A 71 -5.14 -20.65 7.16
C ILE A 71 -6.08 -19.55 6.63
N GLY A 72 -7.38 -19.66 6.89
CA GLY A 72 -8.37 -18.64 6.58
C GLY A 72 -8.04 -17.27 7.19
N THR A 73 -7.50 -17.22 8.42
CA THR A 73 -7.06 -15.96 9.04
C THR A 73 -5.84 -15.33 8.35
N TYR A 74 -5.02 -16.12 7.65
CA TYR A 74 -3.84 -15.65 6.91
C TYR A 74 -4.10 -15.50 5.40
N SER A 75 -5.31 -15.76 4.91
CA SER A 75 -5.64 -15.73 3.48
C SER A 75 -5.20 -14.44 2.78
N ARG A 76 -5.40 -13.28 3.41
CA ARG A 76 -4.93 -11.99 2.87
C ARG A 76 -3.41 -11.90 2.74
N ALA A 77 -2.65 -12.46 3.68
CA ALA A 77 -1.20 -12.47 3.61
C ALA A 77 -0.70 -13.40 2.50
N LEU A 78 -1.34 -14.57 2.35
CA LEU A 78 -1.03 -15.53 1.27
C LEU A 78 -1.36 -14.96 -0.11
N ASP A 79 -2.51 -14.28 -0.26
CA ASP A 79 -2.88 -13.58 -1.49
C ASP A 79 -1.86 -12.48 -1.85
N LEU A 80 -1.36 -11.73 -0.86
CA LEU A 80 -0.35 -10.70 -1.10
C LEU A 80 1.00 -11.30 -1.54
N LEU A 81 1.40 -12.44 -0.98
CA LEU A 81 2.60 -13.16 -1.40
C LEU A 81 2.48 -13.68 -2.84
N ASP A 82 1.35 -14.33 -3.17
CA ASP A 82 1.10 -14.84 -4.52
C ASP A 82 1.13 -13.72 -5.56
N ASN A 83 0.49 -12.58 -5.26
CA ASN A 83 0.50 -11.41 -6.14
C ASN A 83 1.90 -10.78 -6.29
N TYR A 84 2.71 -10.80 -5.23
CA TYR A 84 4.09 -10.32 -5.26
C TYR A 84 4.96 -11.19 -6.18
N ASP A 85 4.88 -12.52 -6.04
CA ASP A 85 5.64 -13.47 -6.85
C ASP A 85 5.31 -13.36 -8.34
N HIS A 86 4.03 -13.15 -8.67
CA HIS A 86 3.56 -12.97 -10.04
C HIS A 86 3.70 -11.54 -10.58
N LYS A 87 4.17 -10.58 -9.76
CA LYS A 87 4.30 -9.15 -10.12
C LYS A 87 2.98 -8.53 -10.61
N VAL A 88 1.88 -8.88 -9.95
CA VAL A 88 0.53 -8.39 -10.27
C VAL A 88 -0.06 -7.55 -9.14
N LEU A 89 0.76 -7.09 -8.19
CA LEU A 89 0.32 -6.19 -7.14
C LEU A 89 -0.24 -4.90 -7.75
N SER A 90 -1.53 -4.64 -7.51
CA SER A 90 -2.13 -3.38 -7.92
C SER A 90 -1.83 -2.29 -6.91
N LYS A 91 -1.60 -1.06 -7.38
CA LYS A 91 -1.62 0.14 -6.52
C LYS A 91 -3.02 0.33 -5.96
N PRO A 92 -3.22 0.16 -4.64
CA PRO A 92 -4.54 0.35 -4.06
C PRO A 92 -4.92 1.84 -4.12
N LYS A 93 -6.23 2.12 -4.17
CA LYS A 93 -6.71 3.51 -4.12
C LYS A 93 -6.34 4.11 -2.77
N GLY A 94 -5.57 5.18 -2.81
CA GLY A 94 -5.12 5.87 -1.62
C GLY A 94 -5.87 7.17 -1.36
N ASN A 95 -5.55 7.81 -0.24
CA ASN A 95 -6.12 9.09 0.16
C ASN A 95 -5.37 10.25 -0.51
N SER A 96 -6.06 11.37 -0.74
CA SER A 96 -5.46 12.60 -1.26
C SER A 96 -5.54 13.72 -0.23
N SER A 97 -4.45 14.49 -0.08
CA SER A 97 -4.42 15.67 0.79
C SER A 97 -3.50 16.75 0.20
N ASN A 98 -3.85 18.00 0.46
CA ASN A 98 -3.02 19.17 0.10
C ASN A 98 -2.01 19.54 1.20
N ASN A 99 -2.13 18.95 2.39
CA ASN A 99 -1.16 19.15 3.46
C ASN A 99 0.18 18.55 3.06
N LYS A 100 1.27 19.17 3.50
CA LYS A 100 2.64 18.74 3.24
C LYS A 100 3.45 18.77 4.53
N ILE A 101 4.20 17.71 4.79
CA ILE A 101 5.23 17.73 5.82
C ILE A 101 6.28 18.81 5.47
N LYS A 102 6.87 19.42 6.49
CA LYS A 102 7.93 20.41 6.30
C LYS A 102 9.29 19.82 6.61
N TYR A 103 10.31 20.37 5.96
CA TYR A 103 11.69 19.97 6.18
C TYR A 103 12.14 20.25 7.61
N GLU A 104 11.74 21.41 8.16
CA GLU A 104 12.07 21.83 9.52
C GLU A 104 11.50 20.87 10.58
N ASP A 105 10.26 20.42 10.40
CA ASP A 105 9.61 19.46 11.31
C ASP A 105 10.34 18.11 11.29
N CYS A 106 10.74 17.65 10.10
CA CYS A 106 11.51 16.41 9.96
C CYS A 106 12.88 16.52 10.64
N LEU A 107 13.57 17.65 10.49
CA LEU A 107 14.84 17.91 11.17
C LEU A 107 14.70 17.94 12.68
N HIS A 108 13.62 18.53 13.20
CA HIS A 108 13.35 18.53 14.64
C HIS A 108 13.27 17.09 15.17
N ILE A 109 12.51 16.23 14.51
CA ILE A 109 12.37 14.82 14.90
C ILE A 109 13.70 14.07 14.83
N ILE A 110 14.49 14.33 13.78
CA ILE A 110 15.82 13.73 13.64
C ILE A 110 16.76 14.18 14.78
N ASN A 111 16.70 15.45 15.18
CA ASN A 111 17.52 15.96 16.28
C ASN A 111 17.17 15.28 17.61
N GLU A 112 15.89 15.05 17.88
CA GLU A 112 15.44 14.27 19.05
C GLU A 112 16.02 12.84 19.04
N LEU A 113 16.11 12.19 17.87
CA LEU A 113 16.79 10.89 17.76
C LEU A 113 18.29 10.99 18.05
N LYS A 114 18.93 12.08 17.60
CA LYS A 114 20.37 12.28 17.75
C LYS A 114 20.78 12.44 19.22
N PHE A 115 19.95 13.11 20.04
CA PHE A 115 20.18 13.22 21.48
C PHE A 115 20.22 11.85 22.18
N ASN A 116 19.50 10.86 21.64
CA ASN A 116 19.48 9.49 22.15
C ASN A 116 20.58 8.60 21.54
N SER A 117 21.53 9.17 20.78
CA SER A 117 22.59 8.42 20.09
C SER A 117 23.98 8.87 20.52
N GLU A 118 24.88 7.92 20.77
CA GLU A 118 26.26 8.20 21.21
C GLU A 118 27.20 8.60 20.05
N SER A 119 26.79 8.38 18.80
CA SER A 119 27.63 8.61 17.62
C SER A 119 27.55 10.05 17.12
N LYS A 120 28.70 10.73 17.05
CA LYS A 120 28.81 12.08 16.47
C LYS A 120 28.43 12.16 14.99
N LEU A 121 28.50 11.03 14.27
CA LEU A 121 28.21 10.95 12.83
C LEU A 121 26.74 10.66 12.53
N PHE A 122 25.97 10.24 13.55
CA PHE A 122 24.56 9.94 13.38
C PHE A 122 23.78 11.18 12.96
N ALA A 123 22.84 10.99 12.02
CA ALA A 123 21.92 12.01 11.55
C ALA A 123 22.56 13.27 10.93
N LEU A 124 23.85 13.20 10.56
CA LEU A 124 24.48 14.26 9.77
C LEU A 124 24.03 14.14 8.32
N GLU A 125 23.24 15.11 7.88
CA GLU A 125 22.70 15.17 6.52
C GLU A 125 23.75 15.57 5.48
N ARG A 126 23.69 14.93 4.31
CA ARG A 126 24.52 15.25 3.15
C ARG A 126 23.73 16.13 2.18
N ASN A 127 24.30 17.28 1.80
CA ASN A 127 23.83 18.10 0.68
C ASN A 127 22.32 18.40 0.66
N LYS A 128 21.69 18.58 1.82
CA LYS A 128 20.23 18.79 1.94
C LYS A 128 19.39 17.68 1.25
N GLY A 129 19.87 16.45 1.30
CA GLY A 129 19.24 15.32 0.62
C GLY A 129 17.80 15.05 1.07
N LEU A 130 17.44 15.36 2.33
CA LEU A 130 16.08 15.22 2.84
C LEU A 130 15.14 16.26 2.23
N GLU A 131 15.58 17.52 2.12
CA GLU A 131 14.83 18.59 1.42
C GLU A 131 14.54 18.16 -0.03
N GLY A 132 15.54 17.58 -0.71
CA GLY A 132 15.38 17.01 -2.05
C GLY A 132 14.37 15.86 -2.11
N ILE A 133 14.35 14.96 -1.14
CA ILE A 133 13.37 13.86 -1.08
C ILE A 133 11.96 14.41 -0.85
N ILE A 134 11.79 15.36 0.07
CA ILE A 134 10.49 16.01 0.33
C ILE A 134 9.98 16.69 -0.95
N GLY A 135 10.86 17.39 -1.67
CA GLY A 135 10.53 17.97 -2.98
C GLY A 135 10.09 16.91 -3.99
N ASN A 136 10.80 15.78 -4.08
CA ASN A 136 10.46 14.68 -4.99
C ASN A 136 9.07 14.09 -4.70
N ILE A 137 8.70 13.87 -3.43
CA ILE A 137 7.42 13.24 -3.13
C ILE A 137 6.21 14.15 -3.39
N TYR A 138 6.41 15.47 -3.44
CA TYR A 138 5.36 16.45 -3.77
C TYR A 138 5.52 17.08 -5.16
N GLN A 139 6.41 16.54 -6.00
CA GLN A 139 6.64 17.08 -7.33
C GLN A 139 5.43 16.86 -8.25
N THR A 140 5.26 17.78 -9.19
CA THR A 140 4.21 17.71 -10.21
C THR A 140 4.81 17.62 -11.61
N PHE A 141 4.12 16.91 -12.49
CA PHE A 141 4.39 16.85 -13.93
C PHE A 141 3.08 17.12 -14.66
N ASP A 142 3.10 18.06 -15.60
CA ASP A 142 1.91 18.48 -16.36
C ASP A 142 0.69 18.83 -15.47
N GLY A 143 0.95 19.55 -14.38
CA GLY A 143 -0.08 19.97 -13.43
C GLY A 143 -0.64 18.86 -12.51
N ARG A 144 -0.14 17.62 -12.61
CA ARG A 144 -0.55 16.48 -11.77
C ARG A 144 0.59 16.04 -10.85
N TYR A 145 0.27 15.56 -9.65
CA TYR A 145 1.29 14.98 -8.77
C TYR A 145 1.86 13.70 -9.39
N VAL A 146 3.18 13.53 -9.31
CA VAL A 146 3.84 12.29 -9.77
C VAL A 146 3.45 11.10 -8.88
N TYR A 147 3.28 11.35 -7.59
CA TYR A 147 2.71 10.38 -6.64
C TYR A 147 1.34 10.89 -6.22
N GLU A 148 0.28 10.19 -6.61
CA GLU A 148 -1.08 10.72 -6.51
C GLU A 148 -1.58 10.65 -5.06
N SER A 149 -1.43 9.50 -4.41
CA SER A 149 -1.94 9.27 -3.06
C SER A 149 -0.94 9.59 -1.95
N ILE A 150 -1.41 9.64 -0.71
CA ILE A 150 -0.59 9.79 0.49
C ILE A 150 0.24 8.52 0.72
N GLU A 151 -0.34 7.34 0.50
CA GLU A 151 0.28 6.04 0.67
C GLU A 151 1.43 5.86 -0.32
N GLU A 152 1.25 6.30 -1.57
CA GLU A 152 2.31 6.28 -2.59
C GLU A 152 3.47 7.23 -2.24
N LYS A 153 3.14 8.42 -1.72
CA LYS A 153 4.14 9.37 -1.19
C LYS A 153 4.89 8.77 -0.01
N ALA A 154 4.19 8.13 0.94
CA ALA A 154 4.77 7.51 2.12
C ALA A 154 5.74 6.37 1.74
N ALA A 155 5.33 5.50 0.82
CA ALA A 155 6.15 4.41 0.31
C ALA A 155 7.43 4.94 -0.37
N ASN A 156 7.29 5.95 -1.24
CA ASN A 156 8.45 6.55 -1.90
C ASN A 156 9.35 7.32 -0.93
N PHE A 157 8.77 7.96 0.09
CA PHE A 157 9.51 8.65 1.14
C PHE A 157 10.41 7.68 1.92
N LEU A 158 9.85 6.57 2.40
CA LEU A 158 10.61 5.50 3.06
C LEU A 158 11.71 4.95 2.14
N TYR A 159 11.34 4.57 0.90
CA TYR A 159 12.28 4.03 -0.08
C TYR A 159 13.46 4.96 -0.34
N MET A 160 13.20 6.24 -0.61
CA MET A 160 14.25 7.19 -0.96
C MET A 160 15.18 7.50 0.20
N ILE A 161 14.70 7.62 1.44
CA ILE A 161 15.58 7.90 2.58
C ILE A 161 16.51 6.72 2.83
N VAL A 162 15.99 5.48 2.75
CA VAL A 162 16.80 4.28 2.90
C VAL A 162 17.84 4.16 1.77
N LYS A 163 17.44 4.33 0.51
CA LYS A 163 18.31 4.09 -0.65
C LYS A 163 19.27 5.21 -1.01
N LYS A 164 18.89 6.47 -0.84
CA LYS A 164 19.73 7.62 -1.24
C LYS A 164 20.85 7.93 -0.24
N HIS A 165 20.93 7.21 0.88
CA HIS A 165 21.93 7.43 1.92
C HIS A 165 22.09 8.92 2.28
N VAL A 166 20.95 9.55 2.55
CA VAL A 166 20.81 10.99 2.82
C VAL A 166 21.69 11.44 3.98
N PHE A 167 21.86 10.58 4.97
CA PHE A 167 22.64 10.81 6.17
C PHE A 167 23.96 10.02 6.14
N ILE A 168 24.97 10.53 6.83
CA ILE A 168 26.26 9.83 6.99
C ILE A 168 26.06 8.48 7.69
N ASP A 169 25.25 8.46 8.75
CA ASP A 169 24.89 7.24 9.47
C ASP A 169 23.43 7.33 9.97
N GLY A 170 22.80 6.17 10.18
CA GLY A 170 21.46 6.07 10.74
C GLY A 170 20.32 6.05 9.72
N ASN A 171 20.60 6.02 8.41
CA ASN A 171 19.58 6.11 7.35
C ASN A 171 18.37 5.19 7.58
N LYS A 172 18.57 3.92 7.94
CA LYS A 172 17.47 2.97 8.21
C LYS A 172 16.59 3.41 9.39
N ARG A 173 17.21 3.80 10.50
CA ARG A 173 16.49 4.26 11.71
C ARG A 173 15.76 5.57 11.43
N ILE A 174 16.44 6.54 10.80
CA ILE A 174 15.87 7.83 10.43
C ILE A 174 14.70 7.64 9.45
N ALA A 175 14.85 6.79 8.45
CA ALA A 175 13.78 6.49 7.49
C ALA A 175 12.55 5.90 8.18
N ALA A 176 12.73 4.91 9.05
CA ALA A 176 11.63 4.30 9.81
C ALA A 176 10.93 5.33 10.72
N THR A 177 11.69 6.18 11.43
CA THR A 177 11.12 7.23 12.28
C THR A 177 10.35 8.28 11.47
N LEU A 178 10.95 8.78 10.38
CA LEU A 178 10.29 9.77 9.53
C LEU A 178 9.07 9.19 8.81
N PHE A 179 9.09 7.91 8.47
CA PHE A 179 7.93 7.21 7.93
C PHE A 179 6.79 7.12 8.94
N ILE A 180 7.05 6.76 10.21
CA ILE A 180 6.03 6.80 11.27
C ILE A 180 5.47 8.22 11.42
N TYR A 181 6.33 9.23 11.46
CA TYR A 181 5.90 10.63 11.53
C TYR A 181 5.01 11.01 10.34
N PHE A 182 5.39 10.62 9.12
CA PHE A 182 4.62 10.86 7.91
C PHE A 182 3.21 10.25 8.02
N LEU A 183 3.10 8.98 8.40
CA LEU A 183 1.81 8.31 8.57
C LEU A 183 0.96 8.98 9.65
N ASN A 184 1.58 9.42 10.75
CA ASN A 184 0.89 10.12 11.82
C ASN A 184 0.39 11.50 11.39
N PHE A 185 1.22 12.26 10.65
CA PHE A 185 0.86 13.58 10.12
C PHE A 185 -0.37 13.54 9.21
N TYR A 186 -0.54 12.46 8.44
CA TYR A 186 -1.70 12.26 7.59
C TYR A 186 -2.83 11.46 8.25
N HIS A 187 -2.73 11.13 9.54
CA HIS A 187 -3.72 10.35 10.27
C HIS A 187 -4.00 8.95 9.69
N ILE A 188 -3.00 8.33 9.08
CA ILE A 188 -3.08 6.97 8.50
C ILE A 188 -2.22 5.94 9.26
N LEU A 189 -1.58 6.33 10.36
CA LEU A 189 -0.81 5.40 11.20
C LEU A 189 -1.71 4.40 11.94
N TYR A 190 -2.96 4.78 12.22
CA TYR A 190 -3.92 3.96 12.94
C TYR A 190 -5.23 3.84 12.16
N LYS A 191 -5.78 2.63 12.12
CA LYS A 191 -7.10 2.30 11.56
C LYS A 191 -7.84 1.43 12.56
N ASP A 192 -9.05 1.84 12.96
CA ASP A 192 -9.86 1.14 13.97
C ASP A 192 -9.10 0.85 15.28
N ASN A 193 -8.35 1.84 15.77
CA ASN A 193 -7.46 1.74 16.95
C ASN A 193 -6.35 0.69 16.85
N LYS A 194 -6.07 0.16 15.66
CA LYS A 194 -4.94 -0.73 15.39
C LYS A 194 -3.90 0.00 14.55
N GLN A 195 -2.63 -0.25 14.85
CA GLN A 195 -1.53 0.22 14.02
C GLN A 195 -1.63 -0.42 12.65
N VAL A 196 -1.50 0.39 11.60
CA VAL A 196 -1.51 -0.09 10.21
C VAL A 196 -0.23 -0.86 9.89
N ILE A 197 0.89 -0.47 10.50
CA ILE A 197 2.18 -1.17 10.41
C ILE A 197 2.67 -1.44 11.82
N ASP A 198 2.84 -2.71 12.16
CA ASP A 198 3.43 -3.13 13.43
C ASP A 198 4.97 -3.03 13.41
N ASN A 199 5.58 -3.15 14.58
CA ASN A 199 7.03 -3.01 14.77
C ASN A 199 7.85 -3.99 13.93
N ASN A 200 7.41 -5.26 13.81
CA ASN A 200 8.16 -6.27 13.06
C ASN A 200 8.07 -5.98 11.57
N THR A 201 6.88 -5.62 11.08
CA THR A 201 6.67 -5.23 9.68
C THR A 201 7.50 -4.01 9.30
N LEU A 202 7.56 -2.98 10.16
CA LEU A 202 8.37 -1.79 9.91
C LEU A 202 9.87 -2.13 9.77
N VAL A 203 10.39 -2.95 10.69
CA VAL A 203 11.80 -3.38 10.66
C VAL A 203 12.07 -4.20 9.40
N ALA A 204 11.22 -5.19 9.10
CA ALA A 204 11.37 -6.06 7.94
C ALA A 204 11.34 -5.27 6.63
N LEU A 205 10.36 -4.36 6.44
CA LEU A 205 10.28 -3.50 5.27
C LEU A 205 11.51 -2.62 5.11
N THR A 206 11.97 -1.99 6.20
CA THR A 206 13.12 -1.08 6.15
C THR A 206 14.40 -1.82 5.74
N LEU A 207 14.60 -3.04 6.27
CA LEU A 207 15.72 -3.90 5.91
C LEU A 207 15.60 -4.42 4.47
N LEU A 208 14.41 -4.88 4.07
CA LEU A 208 14.14 -5.34 2.71
C LEU A 208 14.46 -4.23 1.70
N ILE A 209 13.94 -3.02 1.91
CA ILE A 209 14.24 -1.86 1.06
C ILE A 209 15.75 -1.58 1.04
N ALA A 210 16.47 -1.74 2.15
CA ALA A 210 17.91 -1.50 2.18
C ALA A 210 18.69 -2.47 1.27
N GLU A 211 18.30 -3.75 1.23
CA GLU A 211 18.99 -4.79 0.46
C GLU A 211 18.46 -4.94 -0.99
N LEU A 212 17.23 -4.50 -1.26
CA LEU A 212 16.53 -4.71 -2.53
C LEU A 212 17.22 -4.08 -3.75
N ASN A 213 17.20 -4.73 -4.91
CA ASN A 213 17.75 -4.17 -6.14
C ASN A 213 16.92 -2.95 -6.60
N PRO A 214 17.51 -1.80 -6.99
CA PRO A 214 16.75 -0.65 -7.48
C PRO A 214 15.78 -0.94 -8.63
N LYS A 215 16.00 -2.01 -9.40
CA LYS A 215 15.08 -2.48 -10.46
C LYS A 215 13.72 -2.95 -9.92
N GLU A 216 13.66 -3.36 -8.65
CA GLU A 216 12.45 -3.86 -7.99
C GLU A 216 11.73 -2.76 -7.21
N LYS A 217 12.11 -1.49 -7.43
CA LYS A 217 11.51 -0.33 -6.76
C LYS A 217 9.98 -0.37 -6.84
N GLU A 218 9.40 -0.59 -8.02
CA GLU A 218 7.95 -0.49 -8.17
C GLU A 218 7.21 -1.52 -7.32
N ASN A 219 7.67 -2.78 -7.35
CA ASN A 219 7.09 -3.87 -6.57
C ASN A 219 7.13 -3.59 -5.06
N ILE A 220 8.23 -3.02 -4.54
CA ILE A 220 8.32 -2.70 -3.12
C ILE A 220 7.44 -1.51 -2.74
N ILE A 221 7.29 -0.53 -3.63
CA ILE A 221 6.37 0.60 -3.43
C ILE A 221 4.93 0.08 -3.36
N GLU A 222 4.54 -0.78 -4.30
CA GLU A 222 3.21 -1.41 -4.32
C GLU A 222 2.97 -2.26 -3.08
N LEU A 223 3.96 -3.03 -2.63
CA LEU A 223 3.85 -3.83 -1.41
C LEU A 223 3.63 -2.95 -0.17
N VAL A 224 4.42 -1.88 -0.01
CA VAL A 224 4.26 -0.94 1.11
C VAL A 224 2.88 -0.28 1.06
N MET A 225 2.41 0.12 -0.13
CA MET A 225 1.06 0.69 -0.30
C MET A 225 -0.04 -0.31 0.10
N ASN A 226 0.14 -1.61 -0.19
CA ASN A 226 -0.82 -2.65 0.19
C ASN A 226 -0.85 -2.92 1.70
N PHE A 227 0.25 -2.69 2.41
CA PHE A 227 0.25 -2.72 3.88
C PHE A 227 -0.43 -1.50 4.50
N LEU A 228 -0.41 -0.35 3.82
CA LEU A 228 -1.03 0.89 4.30
C LEU A 228 -2.56 0.94 4.11
N ASN A 229 -3.17 -0.03 3.42
CA ASN A 229 -4.59 0.04 2.99
C ASN A 229 -5.52 -0.98 3.64
#